data_AF-A0A0M6XVI9-F1
#
_entry.id   AF-A0A0M6XVI9-F1
#
_cell.length_a   1.000
_cell.length_b   1.000
_cell.length_c   1.000
_cell.angle_alpha   90.00
_cell.angle_beta   90.00
_cell.angle_gamma   90.00
#
_symmetry.space_group_name_H-M   'P 1'
#
loop_
_entity.id
_entity.type
_entity.pdbx_description
1 polymer ?
#
loop_
_entity_poly.entity_id
_entity_poly.type
_entity_poly.pdbx_seq_one_letter_code
_entity_poly.pdbx_strand_id
1 'polypeptide(L)' 'MYNRLKSLRSQHNTLDSLIRREEMHPYPDTQHIRSLKKFKLRLRDEITRIETNLSSSQLVY' A
#
# COMPACT_ATOMS: atom_id res chain seq x y z
N MET A 1 2.89 7.22 -16.98
CA MET A 1 2.46 7.54 -15.60
C MET A 1 1.56 6.49 -14.96
N TYR A 2 0.69 5.80 -15.69
CA TYR A 2 -0.16 4.70 -15.17
C TYR A 2 0.61 3.51 -14.54
N ASN A 3 1.81 3.22 -15.04
CA ASN A 3 2.62 2.09 -14.56
C ASN A 3 3.07 2.23 -13.10
N ARG A 4 3.22 3.46 -12.60
CA ARG A 4 3.68 3.71 -11.24
C ARG A 4 2.56 3.43 -10.24
N LEU A 5 1.34 3.90 -10.51
CA LEU A 5 0.16 3.59 -9.72
C LEU A 5 -0.15 2.08 -9.75
N LYS A 6 -0.04 1.43 -10.92
CA LYS A 6 -0.25 -0.02 -11.05
C LYS A 6 0.78 -0.82 -10.24
N SER A 7 2.04 -0.39 -10.24
CA SER A 7 3.09 -1.03 -9.43
C SER A 7 2.86 -0.84 -7.94
N LEU A 8 2.50 0.37 -7.49
CA LEU A 8 2.17 0.60 -6.07
C LEU A 8 0.93 -0.21 -5.65
N ARG A 9 -0.10 -0.30 -6.48
CA ARG A 9 -1.26 -1.17 -6.21
C ARG A 9 -0.87 -2.64 -6.11
N SER A 10 0.03 -3.10 -6.98
CA SER A 10 0.54 -4.48 -6.92
C SER A 10 1.30 -4.74 -5.63
N GLN A 11 2.21 -3.82 -5.25
CA GLN A 11 2.95 -3.92 -3.98
C GLN A 11 2.02 -3.90 -2.76
N HIS A 12 1.00 -3.04 -2.79
CA HIS A 12 -0.01 -2.98 -1.74
C HIS A 12 -0.78 -4.31 -1.64
N ASN A 13 -1.18 -4.91 -2.76
CA ASN A 13 -1.84 -6.22 -2.77
C ASN A 13 -0.94 -7.35 -2.24
N THR A 14 0.35 -7.32 -2.57
CA THR A 14 1.32 -8.28 -2.02
C THR A 14 1.43 -8.13 -0.51
N LEU A 15 1.51 -6.90 0.00
CA LEU A 15 1.54 -6.64 1.44
C LEU A 15 0.25 -7.06 2.14
N ASP A 16 -0.92 -6.82 1.54
CA ASP A 16 -2.20 -7.33 2.07
C ASP A 16 -2.22 -8.85 2.14
N SER A 17 -1.69 -9.52 1.12
CA SER A 17 -1.64 -10.98 1.06
C SER A 17 -0.69 -11.55 2.11
N LEU A 18 0.46 -10.91 2.33
CA LEU A 18 1.39 -11.25 3.41
C LEU A 18 0.70 -11.07 4.78
N ILE A 19 0.10 -9.90 5.04
CA ILE A 19 -0.64 -9.65 6.29
C ILE A 19 -1.68 -10.73 6.57
N ARG A 20 -2.48 -11.11 5.56
CA ARG A 20 -3.50 -12.15 5.71
C ARG A 20 -2.89 -13.52 6.00
N ARG A 21 -1.74 -13.83 5.40
CA ARG A 21 -1.03 -15.10 5.62
C ARG A 21 -0.45 -15.15 7.04
N GLU A 22 0.17 -14.07 7.50
CA GLU A 22 0.62 -13.92 8.89
C GLU A 22 -0.56 -13.96 9.89
N GLU A 23 -1.71 -13.35 9.58
CA GLU A 23 -2.91 -13.40 10.46
C GLU A 23 -3.56 -14.79 10.49
N MET A 24 -3.39 -15.61 9.46
CA MET A 24 -3.84 -17.01 9.43
C MET A 24 -2.90 -17.96 10.18
N HIS A 25 -1.69 -17.53 10.55
CA HIS A 25 -0.80 -18.37 11.33
C HIS A 25 -1.28 -18.50 12.79
N PRO A 26 -1.19 -19.70 13.39
CA PRO A 26 -1.64 -19.96 14.77
C PRO A 26 -0.81 -19.23 15.84
N TYR A 27 0.39 -18.76 15.49
CA TYR A 27 1.20 -17.84 16.28
C TYR A 27 1.47 -16.57 15.46
N PRO A 28 0.51 -15.63 15.43
CA PRO A 28 0.70 -14.39 14.70
C PRO A 28 1.77 -13.56 15.42
N ASP A 29 2.89 -13.29 14.74
CA ASP A 29 3.90 -12.39 15.25
C ASP A 29 3.35 -10.96 15.21
N THR A 30 2.82 -10.52 16.35
CA THR A 30 2.16 -9.22 16.50
C THR A 30 3.08 -8.05 16.14
N GLN A 31 4.40 -8.22 16.27
CA GLN A 31 5.40 -7.23 15.86
C GLN A 31 5.52 -7.19 14.33
N HIS A 32 5.49 -8.34 13.68
CA HIS A 32 5.48 -8.46 12.22
C HIS A 32 4.20 -7.85 11.63
N ILE A 33 3.02 -8.18 12.20
CA ILE A 33 1.73 -7.62 11.77
C ILE A 33 1.68 -6.10 11.98
N ARG A 34 2.17 -5.58 13.11
CA ARG A 34 2.27 -4.12 13.32
C ARG A 34 3.15 -3.46 12.28
N SER A 35 4.29 -4.07 11.96
CA SER A 35 5.21 -3.56 10.95
C SER A 35 4.55 -3.55 9.57
N LEU A 36 3.91 -4.65 9.17
CA LEU A 36 3.20 -4.76 7.91
C LEU A 36 2.03 -3.78 7.81
N LYS A 37 1.24 -3.59 8.87
CA LYS A 37 0.16 -2.58 8.91
C LYS A 37 0.71 -1.16 8.77
N LYS A 38 1.87 -0.87 9.38
CA LYS A 38 2.56 0.42 9.24
C LYS A 38 3.08 0.64 7.82
N PHE A 39 3.62 -0.40 7.18
CA PHE A 39 4.02 -0.36 5.77
C PHE A 39 2.82 -0.16 4.83
N LYS A 40 1.71 -0.86 5.08
CA LYS A 40 0.45 -0.68 4.35
C LYS A 40 -0.06 0.75 4.45
N LEU A 41 -0.02 1.35 5.65
CA LEU A 41 -0.41 2.75 5.85
C LEU A 41 0.45 3.70 5.01
N ARG A 42 1.77 3.55 5.05
CA ARG A 42 2.71 4.37 4.26
C ARG A 42 2.48 4.23 2.76
N LEU A 43 2.27 3.01 2.26
CA LEU A 43 1.97 2.80 0.85
C LEU A 43 0.65 3.44 0.44
N ARG A 44 -0.36 3.39 1.31
CA ARG A 44 -1.63 4.07 1.05
C ARG A 44 -1.44 5.58 0.97
N ASP A 45 -0.64 6.15 1.88
CA ASP A 45 -0.30 7.58 1.86
C ASP A 45 0.48 7.97 0.60
N GLU A 46 1.39 7.11 0.15
CA GLU A 46 2.17 7.32 -1.08
C GLU A 46 1.29 7.23 -2.34
N ILE A 47 0.36 6.26 -2.39
CA ILE A 47 -0.67 6.19 -3.44
C ILE A 47 -1.51 7.48 -3.44
N THR A 48 -2.00 7.89 -2.27
CA THR A 48 -2.84 9.08 -2.13
C THR A 48 -2.07 10.32 -2.58
N ARG A 49 -0.81 10.48 -2.20
CA ARG A 49 0.05 11.59 -2.65
C ARG A 49 0.21 11.60 -4.17
N ILE A 50 0.47 10.45 -4.78
CA ILE A 50 0.62 10.34 -6.24
C ILE A 50 -0.71 10.63 -6.94
N GLU A 51 -1.83 10.14 -6.42
CA GLU A 51 -3.19 10.43 -6.93
C GLU A 51 -3.53 11.91 -6.81
N THR A 52 -3.24 12.55 -5.67
CA THR A 52 -3.42 13.99 -5.48
C THR A 52 -2.55 14.78 -6.44
N ASN A 53 -1.28 14.42 -6.62
CA ASN A 53 -0.37 15.08 -7.58
C ASN A 53 -0.86 14.93 -9.03
N LEU A 54 -1.36 13.73 -9.38
CA LEU A 54 -1.90 13.47 -10.71
C LEU A 54 -3.17 14.28 -10.95
N SER A 55 -4.08 14.33 -9.97
CA SER A 55 -5.32 15.11 -10.04
C SER A 55 -5.05 16.61 -10.11
N SER A 56 -4.06 17.13 -9.35
CA SER A 56 -3.66 18.53 -9.44
C SER A 56 -3.01 18.87 -10.77
N SER A 57 -2.27 17.93 -11.37
CA SER A 57 -1.63 18.13 -12.68
C SER A 57 -2.61 18.06 -13.85
N GLN A 58 -3.78 17.45 -13.68
CA GLN A 58 -4.84 17.40 -14.71
C GLN A 58 -5.81 18.59 -14.69
N LEU A 59 -5.80 19.42 -13.63
CA LEU A 59 -6.69 20.59 -13.51
C LEU A 59 -6.12 21.88 -14.12
N VAL A 60 -4.95 21.83 -14.77
CA VAL A 60 -4.26 23.00 -15.35
C VAL A 60 -4.36 23.03 -16.88
N TYR A 61 -5.44 22.51 -17.48
CA TYR A 61 -5.68 22.61 -18.92
C TYR A 61 -7.13 22.97 -19.23
#